data_AF-A0A6I9UTE5-F1
#
_entry.id   AF-A0A6I9UTE5-F1
#
_cell.length_a   1.000
_cell.length_b   1.000
_cell.length_c   1.000
_cell.angle_alpha   90.00
_cell.angle_beta   90.00
_cell.angle_gamma   90.00
#
_symmetry.space_group_name_H-M   'P 1'
#
loop_
_entity.id
_entity.type
_entity.pdbx_description
1 polymer ?
#
loop_
_entity_poly.entity_id
_entity_poly.type
_entity_poly.pdbx_seq_one_letter_code
_entity_poly.pdbx_strand_id
1 'polypeptide(L)'
;MATTYIELTLRELLQIALGSPKISSVHMSLLQSFFDILLKKLDSRTERIEIDGKMSTCLQGILRESRISPFRFECAKVETFSENFAKVEQLKERVGVLEDKLMAHFKQIRREEGIQSTHYSLRNFGKFAAACESFCSCPKAEDEIACKLITNPHFIVHLIDSAITPLLNEMHGRRKRLSDLRVKFTDLKDRLNKELDELNENYNRCIITEKLREDFESDKITLEMTKTEIYNMLLAKLDKTEVTFIKRRFHEQLRKIDREWNKVQALLKRKSEVKKNYCPRSMHLMSGTNPLCRGAC
;
A
#
# COMPACT_ATOMS: atom_id res chain seq x y z
N MET A 1 20.39 -10.70 4.10
CA MET A 1 20.55 -9.28 3.71
C MET A 1 19.17 -8.66 3.76
N ALA A 2 18.95 -7.70 4.66
CA ALA A 2 17.65 -7.05 4.81
C ALA A 2 17.43 -6.10 3.63
N THR A 3 16.40 -6.36 2.83
CA THR A 3 15.92 -5.43 1.81
C THR A 3 15.17 -4.31 2.52
N THR A 4 15.86 -3.18 2.73
CA THR A 4 15.26 -1.95 3.21
C THR A 4 14.33 -1.42 2.12
N TYR A 5 13.03 -1.46 2.38
CA TYR A 5 12.04 -0.82 1.51
C TYR A 5 12.15 0.69 1.71
N ILE A 6 12.53 1.40 0.64
CA ILE A 6 12.58 2.86 0.62
C ILE A 6 11.23 3.34 0.12
N GLU A 7 10.38 3.86 1.01
CA GLU A 7 9.18 4.58 0.61
C GLU A 7 9.58 5.95 0.05
N LEU A 8 9.42 6.12 -1.25
CA LEU A 8 9.71 7.37 -1.94
C LEU A 8 8.43 7.91 -2.56
N THR A 9 8.17 9.19 -2.34
CA THR A 9 7.09 9.89 -3.04
C THR A 9 7.42 10.01 -4.53
N LEU A 10 6.40 10.14 -5.39
CA LEU A 10 6.59 10.31 -6.84
C LEU A 10 7.53 11.49 -7.16
N ARG A 11 7.49 12.55 -6.34
CA ARG A 11 8.39 13.71 -6.41
C ARG A 11 9.84 13.31 -6.14
N GLU A 12 10.10 12.54 -5.11
CA GLU A 12 11.45 12.08 -4.74
C GLU A 12 11.99 11.07 -5.77
N LEU A 13 11.15 10.16 -6.28
CA LEU A 13 11.49 9.28 -7.39
C LEU A 13 11.86 10.05 -8.66
N LEU A 14 11.11 11.11 -8.99
CA LEU A 14 11.41 12.00 -10.10
C LEU A 14 12.72 12.77 -9.89
N GLN A 15 12.97 13.27 -8.69
CA GLN A 15 14.22 13.95 -8.34
C GLN A 15 15.43 13.01 -8.43
N ILE A 16 15.28 11.76 -8.00
CA ILE A 16 16.30 10.70 -8.09
C ILE A 16 16.55 10.32 -9.55
N ALA A 17 15.50 10.06 -10.33
CA ALA A 17 15.61 9.66 -11.73
C ALA A 17 16.20 10.76 -12.62
N LEU A 18 15.95 12.03 -12.28
CA LEU A 18 16.44 13.20 -13.02
C LEU A 18 17.74 13.79 -12.44
N GLY A 19 18.26 13.25 -11.34
CA GLY A 19 19.51 13.67 -10.70
C GLY A 19 19.51 15.13 -10.19
N SER A 20 18.34 15.73 -9.97
CA SER A 20 18.20 17.16 -9.65
C SER A 20 17.42 17.38 -8.35
N PRO A 21 17.94 18.18 -7.40
CA PRO A 21 17.29 18.40 -6.10
C PRO A 21 16.04 19.30 -6.18
N LYS A 22 15.83 20.01 -7.30
CA LYS A 22 14.67 20.86 -7.52
C LYS A 22 14.05 20.60 -8.89
N ILE A 23 12.75 20.33 -8.91
CA ILE A 23 11.97 20.18 -10.15
C ILE A 23 11.83 21.57 -10.79
N SER A 24 12.35 21.72 -12.00
CA SER A 24 12.30 22.94 -12.81
C SER A 24 11.32 22.75 -13.97
N SER A 25 10.95 23.84 -14.66
CA SER A 25 10.06 23.79 -15.83
C SER A 25 10.57 22.87 -16.95
N VAL A 26 11.90 22.67 -17.04
CA VAL A 26 12.55 21.75 -17.98
C VAL A 26 12.24 20.30 -17.65
N HIS A 27 12.28 19.94 -16.35
CA HIS A 27 11.96 18.59 -15.88
C HIS A 27 10.48 18.26 -16.10
N MET A 28 9.59 19.24 -15.93
CA MET A 28 8.16 19.08 -16.23
C MET A 28 7.91 18.90 -17.74
N SER A 29 8.66 19.61 -18.57
CA SER A 29 8.58 19.48 -20.04
C SER A 29 9.06 18.10 -20.53
N LEU A 30 10.11 17.55 -19.91
CA LEU A 30 10.59 16.19 -20.14
C LEU A 30 9.54 15.15 -19.76
N LEU A 31 8.94 15.29 -18.57
CA LEU A 31 7.89 14.39 -18.10
C LEU A 31 6.69 14.39 -19.05
N GLN A 32 6.27 15.56 -19.53
CA GLN A 32 5.22 15.66 -20.54
C GLN A 32 5.59 14.94 -21.84
N SER A 33 6.82 15.09 -22.32
CA SER A 33 7.28 14.36 -23.51
C SER A 33 7.29 12.84 -23.31
N PHE A 34 7.62 12.34 -22.12
CA PHE A 34 7.49 10.92 -21.79
C PHE A 34 6.03 10.46 -21.78
N PHE A 35 5.12 11.25 -21.20
CA PHE A 35 3.69 10.98 -21.25
C PHE A 35 3.17 10.92 -22.69
N ASP A 36 3.57 11.86 -23.55
CA ASP A 36 3.18 11.88 -24.96
C ASP A 36 3.69 10.66 -25.75
N ILE A 37 4.86 10.12 -25.38
CA ILE A 37 5.41 8.89 -25.96
C ILE A 37 4.65 7.66 -25.46
N LEU A 38 4.31 7.60 -24.17
CA LEU A 38 3.54 6.50 -23.59
C LEU A 38 2.12 6.45 -24.18
N LEU A 39 1.45 7.60 -24.28
CA LEU A 39 0.15 7.71 -24.93
C LEU A 39 0.21 7.35 -26.41
N LYS A 40 1.32 7.68 -27.10
CA LYS A 40 1.55 7.21 -28.48
C LYS A 40 1.73 5.69 -28.56
N LYS A 41 2.50 5.09 -27.64
CA LYS A 41 2.69 3.63 -27.58
C LYS A 41 1.38 2.87 -27.33
N LEU A 42 0.51 3.45 -26.51
CA LEU A 42 -0.79 2.89 -26.16
C LEU A 42 -1.87 3.13 -27.24
N ASP A 43 -1.55 3.89 -28.30
CA ASP A 43 -2.48 4.29 -29.37
C ASP A 43 -3.71 5.11 -28.89
N SER A 44 -3.66 5.64 -27.66
CA SER A 44 -4.76 6.39 -27.05
C SER A 44 -4.84 7.86 -27.46
N ARG A 45 -4.17 8.26 -28.56
CA ARG A 45 -4.12 9.69 -28.99
C ARG A 45 -5.47 10.24 -29.43
N THR A 46 -6.39 9.36 -29.82
CA THR A 46 -7.75 9.71 -30.26
C THR A 46 -8.81 9.43 -29.20
N GLU A 47 -8.42 8.85 -28.06
CA GLU A 47 -9.35 8.49 -26.99
C GLU A 47 -9.44 9.61 -25.96
N ARG A 48 -10.66 9.93 -25.53
CA ARG A 48 -10.90 10.87 -24.43
C ARG A 48 -10.58 10.16 -23.12
N ILE A 49 -9.35 10.34 -22.63
CA ILE A 49 -8.93 9.82 -21.33
C ILE A 49 -9.48 10.74 -20.24
N GLU A 50 -10.49 10.28 -19.51
CA GLU A 50 -11.01 10.95 -18.32
C GLU A 50 -10.23 10.47 -17.09
N ILE A 51 -9.52 11.39 -16.45
CA ILE A 51 -8.80 11.14 -15.20
C ILE A 51 -9.63 11.82 -14.09
N ASP A 52 -10.14 11.03 -13.15
CA ASP A 52 -10.94 11.53 -12.03
C ASP A 52 -10.18 11.46 -10.69
N GLY A 53 -10.61 12.27 -9.71
CA GLY A 53 -10.05 12.34 -8.36
C GLY A 53 -8.99 13.42 -8.13
N LYS A 54 -8.48 13.54 -6.89
CA LYS A 54 -7.51 14.57 -6.46
C LYS A 54 -6.26 14.65 -7.36
N MET A 55 -5.83 13.50 -7.89
CA MET A 55 -4.68 13.37 -8.79
C MET A 55 -4.91 14.09 -10.12
N SER A 56 -6.15 14.17 -10.61
CA SER A 56 -6.48 14.83 -11.88
C SER A 56 -6.30 16.35 -11.80
N THR A 57 -6.70 16.97 -10.69
CA THR A 57 -6.48 18.41 -10.43
C THR A 57 -5.00 18.78 -10.43
N CYS A 58 -4.16 17.92 -9.84
CA CYS A 58 -2.71 18.09 -9.82
C CYS A 58 -2.11 17.96 -11.23
N LEU A 59 -2.51 16.92 -11.95
CA LEU A 59 -2.07 16.68 -13.33
C LEU A 59 -2.50 17.80 -14.27
N GLN A 60 -3.71 18.33 -14.08
CA GLN A 60 -4.26 19.43 -14.88
C GLN A 60 -3.51 20.74 -14.62
N GLY A 61 -3.09 21.00 -13.37
CA GLY A 61 -2.22 22.12 -13.05
C GLY A 61 -0.87 22.02 -13.76
N ILE A 62 -0.24 20.86 -13.67
CA ILE A 62 1.04 20.54 -14.32
C ILE A 62 0.95 20.74 -15.85
N LEU A 63 -0.07 20.17 -16.49
CA LEU A 63 -0.26 20.25 -17.95
C LEU A 63 -0.60 21.66 -18.43
N ARG A 64 -1.21 22.51 -17.59
CA ARG A 64 -1.49 23.92 -17.93
C ARG A 64 -0.24 24.79 -17.88
N GLU A 65 0.70 24.49 -16.99
CA GLU A 65 1.95 25.23 -16.85
C GLU A 65 2.98 24.85 -17.93
N SER A 66 2.95 23.60 -18.40
CA SER A 66 3.86 23.06 -19.41
C SER A 66 3.29 23.23 -20.83
N ARG A 67 3.08 24.48 -21.27
CA ARG A 67 2.55 24.79 -22.61
C ARG A 67 3.61 24.63 -23.71
N ILE A 68 3.98 23.38 -24.02
CA ILE A 68 4.86 22.95 -25.13
C ILE A 68 6.29 22.70 -24.68
N SER A 69 6.69 21.43 -24.72
CA SER A 69 8.07 20.99 -24.48
C SER A 69 8.99 21.55 -25.58
N PRO A 70 10.11 22.21 -25.23
CA PRO A 70 11.07 22.73 -26.21
C PRO A 70 11.90 21.63 -26.88
N PHE A 71 11.73 20.37 -26.46
CA PHE A 71 12.50 19.23 -26.97
C PHE A 71 11.74 18.50 -28.09
N ARG A 72 12.30 18.52 -29.30
CA ARG A 72 11.83 17.69 -30.42
C ARG A 72 12.28 16.26 -30.23
N PHE A 73 11.42 15.41 -29.67
CA PHE A 73 11.66 13.97 -29.61
C PHE A 73 11.23 13.30 -30.92
N GLU A 74 12.12 12.48 -31.49
CA GLU A 74 11.89 11.79 -32.76
C GLU A 74 10.99 10.55 -32.54
N CYS A 75 9.68 10.76 -32.59
CA CYS A 75 8.66 9.74 -32.32
C CYS A 75 8.45 8.71 -33.46
N ALA A 76 9.34 8.63 -34.45
CA ALA A 76 9.17 7.78 -35.63
C ALA A 76 9.44 6.28 -35.37
N LYS A 77 10.23 5.96 -34.34
CA LYS A 77 10.61 4.58 -33.96
C LYS A 77 9.76 3.97 -32.84
N VAL A 78 8.66 4.62 -32.48
CA VAL A 78 7.82 4.19 -31.36
C VAL A 78 6.77 3.20 -31.88
N GLU A 79 7.04 1.90 -31.72
CA GLU A 79 6.09 0.83 -32.04
C GLU A 79 4.86 0.90 -31.12
N THR A 80 3.67 0.82 -31.72
CA THR A 80 2.37 0.85 -31.05
C THR A 80 1.97 -0.55 -30.58
N PHE A 81 1.32 -0.65 -29.41
CA PHE A 81 0.81 -1.93 -28.90
C PHE A 81 -0.51 -2.38 -29.55
N SER A 82 -1.05 -1.65 -30.54
CA SER A 82 -2.38 -1.91 -31.09
C SER A 82 -2.53 -3.33 -31.64
N GLU A 83 -1.50 -3.90 -32.28
CA GLU A 83 -1.54 -5.29 -32.74
C GLU A 83 -1.64 -6.30 -31.58
N ASN A 84 -1.00 -6.01 -30.44
CA ASN A 84 -1.06 -6.88 -29.27
C ASN A 84 -2.42 -6.75 -28.57
N PHE A 85 -3.00 -5.55 -28.51
CA PHE A 85 -4.37 -5.35 -28.01
C PHE A 85 -5.41 -6.03 -28.91
N ALA A 86 -5.26 -5.97 -30.24
CA ALA A 86 -6.12 -6.69 -31.17
C ALA A 86 -6.05 -8.21 -30.97
N LYS A 87 -4.85 -8.77 -30.72
CA LYS A 87 -4.67 -10.19 -30.38
C LYS A 87 -5.33 -10.55 -29.05
N VAL A 88 -5.30 -9.66 -28.05
CA VAL A 88 -5.95 -9.86 -26.75
C VAL A 88 -7.48 -9.88 -26.90
N GLU A 89 -8.05 -8.98 -27.70
CA GLU A 89 -9.50 -8.98 -27.95
C GLU A 89 -9.94 -10.22 -28.74
N GLN A 90 -9.19 -10.65 -29.75
CA GLN A 90 -9.46 -11.93 -30.44
C GLN A 90 -9.38 -13.13 -29.48
N LEU A 91 -8.47 -13.10 -28.50
CA LEU A 91 -8.36 -14.17 -27.51
C LEU A 91 -9.58 -14.17 -26.57
N LYS A 92 -10.05 -13.01 -26.13
CA LYS A 92 -11.28 -12.90 -25.32
C LYS A 92 -12.50 -13.44 -26.05
N GLU A 93 -12.68 -13.08 -27.31
CA GLU A 93 -13.78 -13.57 -28.13
C GLU A 93 -13.73 -15.11 -28.27
N ARG A 94 -12.54 -15.66 -28.52
CA ARG A 94 -12.34 -17.10 -28.64
C ARG A 94 -12.59 -17.85 -27.33
N VAL A 95 -12.24 -17.25 -26.19
CA VAL A 95 -12.54 -17.80 -24.86
C VAL A 95 -14.05 -17.84 -24.65
N GLY A 96 -14.77 -16.75 -24.97
CA GLY A 96 -16.24 -16.71 -24.86
C GLY A 96 -16.93 -17.81 -25.68
N VAL A 97 -16.50 -18.01 -26.94
CA VAL A 97 -17.03 -19.09 -27.80
C VAL A 97 -16.76 -20.48 -27.22
N LEU A 98 -15.61 -20.69 -26.58
CA LEU A 98 -15.26 -21.97 -25.96
C LEU A 98 -16.07 -22.22 -24.67
N GLU A 99 -16.28 -21.19 -23.86
CA GLU A 99 -17.12 -21.26 -22.67
C GLU A 99 -18.57 -21.59 -23.03
N ASP A 100 -19.11 -20.95 -24.07
CA ASP A 100 -20.46 -21.24 -24.57
C ASP A 100 -20.61 -22.69 -25.04
N LYS A 101 -19.64 -23.19 -25.80
CA LYS A 101 -19.61 -24.60 -26.24
C LYS A 101 -19.53 -25.56 -25.07
N LEU A 102 -18.68 -25.27 -24.09
CA LEU A 102 -18.52 -26.10 -22.90
C LEU A 102 -19.81 -26.12 -22.08
N MET A 103 -20.46 -24.96 -21.91
CA MET A 103 -21.74 -24.86 -21.22
C MET A 103 -22.87 -25.55 -21.98
N ALA A 104 -22.86 -25.52 -23.32
CA ALA A 104 -23.78 -26.29 -24.14
C ALA A 104 -23.59 -27.80 -23.92
N HIS A 105 -22.34 -28.29 -23.90
CA HIS A 105 -22.04 -29.69 -23.60
C HIS A 105 -22.47 -30.10 -22.19
N PHE A 106 -22.23 -29.28 -21.16
CA PHE A 106 -22.71 -29.59 -19.81
C PHE A 106 -24.24 -29.59 -19.72
N LYS A 107 -24.92 -28.68 -20.41
CA LYS A 107 -26.39 -28.68 -20.51
C LYS A 107 -26.91 -29.91 -21.26
N GLN A 108 -26.16 -30.43 -22.23
CA GLN A 108 -26.50 -31.66 -22.94
C GLN A 108 -26.30 -32.88 -22.04
N ILE A 109 -25.16 -32.99 -21.37
CA ILE A 109 -24.87 -34.08 -20.42
C ILE A 109 -25.92 -34.12 -19.32
N ARG A 110 -26.29 -32.98 -18.72
CA ARG A 110 -27.36 -32.95 -17.69
C ARG A 110 -28.74 -33.31 -18.24
N ARG A 111 -29.02 -33.04 -19.52
CA ARG A 111 -30.28 -33.45 -20.17
C ARG A 111 -30.29 -34.94 -20.49
N GLU A 112 -29.12 -35.52 -20.73
CA GLU A 112 -28.93 -36.93 -21.07
C GLU A 112 -28.65 -37.81 -19.83
N GLU A 113 -28.26 -37.21 -18.70
CA GLU A 113 -28.14 -37.86 -17.40
C GLU A 113 -29.49 -38.40 -16.94
N GLY A 114 -29.59 -39.73 -16.86
CA GLY A 114 -30.81 -40.45 -16.48
C GLY A 114 -31.62 -40.99 -17.66
N ILE A 115 -31.35 -40.54 -18.89
CA ILE A 115 -31.87 -41.19 -20.10
C ILE A 115 -30.86 -42.28 -20.47
N GLN A 116 -31.21 -43.56 -20.26
CA GLN A 116 -30.42 -44.64 -20.86
C GLN A 116 -30.40 -44.39 -22.37
N SER A 117 -29.28 -43.91 -22.88
CA SER A 117 -29.09 -43.71 -24.32
C SER A 117 -29.36 -45.03 -25.01
N THR A 118 -30.50 -45.14 -25.68
CA THR A 118 -30.82 -46.28 -26.51
C THR A 118 -29.79 -46.40 -27.64
N HIS A 119 -29.16 -45.30 -28.03
CA HIS A 119 -28.11 -45.28 -29.05
C HIS A 119 -26.83 -46.04 -28.65
N TYR A 120 -26.47 -46.03 -27.37
CA TYR A 120 -25.28 -46.71 -26.82
C TYR A 120 -25.63 -47.86 -25.86
N SER A 121 -26.84 -48.41 -25.95
CA SER A 121 -27.26 -49.55 -25.15
C SER A 121 -26.53 -50.82 -25.59
N LEU A 122 -26.05 -51.63 -24.63
CA LEU A 122 -25.46 -52.97 -24.86
C LEU A 122 -26.36 -53.86 -25.74
N ARG A 123 -27.69 -53.68 -25.65
CA ARG A 123 -28.69 -54.41 -26.44
C ARG A 123 -28.72 -53.97 -27.91
N ASN A 124 -28.38 -52.72 -28.20
CA ASN A 124 -28.27 -52.20 -29.56
C ASN A 124 -26.85 -52.37 -30.13
N PHE A 125 -25.84 -52.49 -29.28
CA PHE A 125 -24.50 -52.92 -29.68
C PHE A 125 -24.54 -54.30 -30.35
N GLY A 126 -25.36 -55.23 -29.85
CA GLY A 126 -25.60 -56.53 -30.50
C GLY A 126 -26.23 -56.44 -31.89
N LYS A 127 -27.03 -55.41 -32.18
CA LYS A 127 -27.60 -55.18 -33.53
C LYS A 127 -26.59 -54.57 -34.51
N PHE A 128 -25.73 -53.68 -34.02
CA PHE A 128 -24.59 -53.16 -34.77
C PHE A 128 -23.54 -54.26 -35.02
N ALA A 129 -23.25 -55.09 -34.01
CA ALA A 129 -22.38 -56.25 -34.12
C ALA A 129 -22.95 -57.31 -35.07
N ALA A 130 -24.26 -57.59 -35.01
CA ALA A 130 -24.91 -58.53 -35.94
C ALA A 130 -24.85 -58.07 -37.42
N ALA A 131 -24.90 -56.76 -37.68
CA ALA A 131 -24.69 -56.21 -39.02
C ALA A 131 -23.23 -56.36 -39.49
N CYS A 132 -22.26 -56.32 -38.57
CA CYS A 132 -20.84 -56.58 -38.87
C CYS A 132 -20.50 -58.09 -38.97
N GLU A 133 -21.15 -58.94 -38.17
CA GLU A 133 -20.96 -60.40 -38.16
C GLU A 133 -21.62 -61.08 -39.37
N SER A 134 -22.57 -60.43 -40.04
CA SER A 134 -23.30 -60.96 -41.21
C SER A 134 -22.84 -60.43 -42.57
N PHE A 135 -21.83 -59.55 -42.61
CA PHE A 135 -21.39 -58.89 -43.85
C PHE A 135 -20.99 -59.90 -44.96
N CYS A 136 -20.52 -61.09 -44.56
CA CYS A 136 -20.07 -62.14 -45.47
C CYS A 136 -20.89 -63.43 -45.43
N SER A 137 -22.02 -63.43 -44.71
CA SER A 137 -22.90 -64.61 -44.65
C SER A 137 -23.73 -64.79 -45.93
N CYS A 138 -24.08 -63.68 -46.61
CA CYS A 138 -24.74 -63.68 -47.94
C CYS A 138 -24.21 -62.49 -48.77
N PRO A 139 -22.96 -62.55 -49.27
CA PRO A 139 -22.36 -61.43 -49.99
C PRO A 139 -23.00 -61.24 -51.37
N LYS A 140 -23.24 -59.98 -51.76
CA LYS A 140 -23.56 -59.64 -53.16
C LYS A 140 -22.29 -59.82 -54.00
N ALA A 141 -22.43 -60.00 -55.31
CA ALA A 141 -21.29 -60.23 -56.22
C ALA A 141 -20.22 -59.12 -56.15
N GLU A 142 -20.62 -57.91 -55.78
CA GLU A 142 -19.76 -56.74 -55.62
C GLU A 142 -18.91 -56.79 -54.33
N ASP A 143 -19.37 -57.51 -53.30
CA ASP A 143 -18.77 -57.57 -51.97
C ASP A 143 -17.90 -58.82 -51.74
N GLU A 144 -17.83 -59.72 -52.73
CA GLU A 144 -17.17 -61.02 -52.62
C GLU A 144 -15.66 -60.90 -52.31
N ILE A 145 -15.00 -59.88 -52.87
CA ILE A 145 -13.57 -59.61 -52.65
C ILE A 145 -13.34 -59.04 -51.24
N ALA A 146 -14.17 -58.09 -50.81
CA ALA A 146 -14.10 -57.53 -49.46
C ALA A 146 -14.33 -58.64 -48.42
N CYS A 147 -15.23 -59.57 -48.69
CA CYS A 147 -15.49 -60.70 -47.83
C CYS A 147 -14.37 -61.73 -47.77
N LYS A 148 -13.70 -62.03 -48.88
CA LYS A 148 -12.49 -62.87 -48.90
C LYS A 148 -11.32 -62.25 -48.14
N LEU A 149 -11.21 -60.91 -48.15
CA LEU A 149 -10.19 -60.17 -47.38
C LEU A 149 -10.52 -60.16 -45.89
N ILE A 150 -11.77 -59.88 -45.51
CA ILE A 150 -12.22 -59.82 -44.11
C ILE A 150 -12.25 -61.21 -43.45
N THR A 151 -12.44 -62.29 -44.21
CA THR A 151 -12.35 -63.66 -43.68
C THR A 151 -10.92 -64.20 -43.63
N ASN A 152 -9.94 -63.52 -44.26
CA ASN A 152 -8.54 -63.91 -44.23
C ASN A 152 -7.87 -63.45 -42.93
N PRO A 153 -7.47 -64.38 -42.03
CA PRO A 153 -6.89 -64.03 -40.74
C PRO A 153 -5.57 -63.25 -40.87
N HIS A 154 -4.76 -63.54 -41.89
CA HIS A 154 -3.49 -62.83 -42.11
C HIS A 154 -3.72 -61.38 -42.54
N PHE A 155 -4.74 -61.12 -43.37
CA PHE A 155 -5.09 -59.75 -43.76
C PHE A 155 -5.63 -58.96 -42.56
N ILE A 156 -6.48 -59.58 -41.73
CA ILE A 156 -6.99 -58.94 -40.50
C ILE A 156 -5.85 -58.61 -39.54
N VAL A 157 -4.96 -59.57 -39.26
CA VAL A 157 -3.81 -59.35 -38.35
C VAL A 157 -2.91 -58.25 -38.91
N HIS A 158 -2.60 -58.28 -40.21
CA HIS A 158 -1.79 -57.23 -40.83
C HIS A 158 -2.47 -55.86 -40.78
N LEU A 159 -3.79 -55.78 -40.97
CA LEU A 159 -4.56 -54.54 -40.86
C LEU A 159 -4.60 -54.02 -39.42
N ILE A 160 -4.77 -54.91 -38.44
CA ILE A 160 -4.67 -54.57 -37.03
C ILE A 160 -3.27 -54.00 -36.74
N ASP A 161 -2.21 -54.71 -37.12
CA ASP A 161 -0.84 -54.32 -36.83
C ASP A 161 -0.40 -53.04 -37.57
N SER A 162 -0.86 -52.85 -38.80
CA SER A 162 -0.44 -51.72 -39.64
C SER A 162 -1.27 -50.45 -39.44
N ALA A 163 -2.56 -50.59 -39.12
CA ALA A 163 -3.47 -49.44 -39.04
C ALA A 163 -3.97 -49.20 -37.62
N ILE A 164 -4.38 -50.25 -36.90
CA ILE A 164 -5.06 -50.11 -35.60
C ILE A 164 -4.05 -49.96 -34.47
N THR A 165 -3.00 -50.78 -34.44
CA THR A 165 -1.97 -50.78 -33.40
C THR A 165 -1.25 -49.43 -33.28
N PRO A 166 -0.83 -48.74 -34.37
CA PRO A 166 -0.23 -47.41 -34.28
C PRO A 166 -1.19 -46.37 -33.70
N LEU A 167 -2.47 -46.42 -34.07
CA LEU A 167 -3.49 -45.51 -33.53
C LEU A 167 -3.70 -45.75 -32.02
N LEU A 168 -3.77 -47.02 -31.59
CA LEU A 168 -3.88 -47.37 -30.18
C LEU A 168 -2.66 -46.91 -29.38
N ASN A 169 -1.46 -47.06 -29.95
CA ASN A 169 -0.22 -46.61 -29.33
C ASN A 169 -0.17 -45.08 -29.18
N GLU A 170 -0.58 -44.33 -30.21
CA GLU A 170 -0.71 -42.86 -30.13
C GLU A 170 -1.73 -42.44 -29.09
N MET A 171 -2.91 -43.08 -29.06
CA MET A 171 -3.92 -42.81 -28.04
C MET A 171 -3.40 -43.12 -26.62
N HIS A 172 -2.65 -44.20 -26.46
CA HIS A 172 -2.02 -44.55 -25.19
C HIS A 172 -0.95 -43.50 -24.78
N GLY A 173 -0.12 -43.05 -25.72
CA GLY A 173 0.86 -41.99 -25.50
C GLY A 173 0.21 -40.67 -25.06
N ARG A 174 -0.90 -40.28 -25.71
CA ARG A 174 -1.70 -39.10 -25.32
C ARG A 174 -2.31 -39.26 -23.93
N ARG A 175 -2.86 -40.43 -23.60
CA ARG A 175 -3.41 -40.72 -22.28
C ARG A 175 -2.34 -40.60 -21.19
N LYS A 176 -1.13 -41.11 -21.44
CA LYS A 176 0.00 -41.00 -20.51
C LYS A 176 0.40 -39.54 -20.29
N ARG A 177 0.55 -38.75 -21.36
CA ARG A 177 0.84 -37.30 -21.26
C ARG A 177 -0.23 -36.55 -20.46
N LEU A 178 -1.51 -36.88 -20.65
CA LEU A 178 -2.61 -36.27 -19.91
C LEU A 178 -2.54 -36.63 -18.41
N SER A 179 -2.18 -37.87 -18.09
CA SER A 179 -1.93 -38.30 -16.71
C SER A 179 -0.76 -37.55 -16.09
N ASP A 180 0.36 -37.40 -16.80
CA ASP A 180 1.54 -36.67 -16.31
C ASP A 180 1.23 -35.19 -16.09
N LEU A 181 0.45 -34.57 -16.99
CA LEU A 181 -0.03 -33.19 -16.83
C LEU A 181 -0.90 -33.07 -15.59
N ARG A 182 -1.83 -34.00 -15.36
CA ARG A 182 -2.68 -34.00 -14.17
C ARG A 182 -1.85 -34.03 -12.89
N VAL A 183 -0.82 -34.89 -12.82
CA VAL A 183 0.09 -34.96 -11.67
C VAL A 183 0.80 -33.63 -11.46
N LYS A 184 1.33 -33.01 -12.52
CA LYS A 184 1.99 -31.70 -12.45
C LYS A 184 1.04 -30.58 -11.98
N PHE A 185 -0.21 -30.61 -12.42
CA PHE A 185 -1.22 -29.63 -11.97
C PHE A 185 -1.57 -29.82 -10.49
N THR A 186 -1.67 -31.06 -10.02
CA THR A 186 -1.88 -31.35 -8.60
C THR A 186 -0.70 -30.83 -7.76
N ASP A 187 0.53 -31.14 -8.16
CA ASP A 187 1.76 -30.66 -7.50
C ASP A 187 1.86 -29.12 -7.49
N LEU A 188 1.51 -28.46 -8.60
CA LEU A 188 1.45 -27.00 -8.66
C LEU A 188 0.38 -26.43 -7.71
N LYS A 189 -0.80 -27.04 -7.67
CA LYS A 189 -1.88 -26.63 -6.75
C LYS A 189 -1.43 -26.75 -5.30
N ASP A 190 -0.79 -27.85 -4.93
CA ASP A 190 -0.34 -28.09 -3.57
C ASP A 190 0.75 -27.09 -3.14
N ARG A 191 1.68 -26.76 -4.05
CA ARG A 191 2.65 -25.67 -3.82
C ARG A 191 1.98 -24.31 -3.62
N LEU A 192 1.02 -23.95 -4.48
CA LEU A 192 0.32 -22.66 -4.36
C LEU A 192 -0.48 -22.56 -3.06
N ASN A 193 -1.12 -23.63 -2.64
CA ASN A 193 -1.82 -23.67 -1.36
C ASN A 193 -0.86 -23.45 -0.19
N LYS A 194 0.31 -24.09 -0.21
CA LYS A 194 1.32 -23.92 0.83
C LYS A 194 1.85 -22.48 0.91
N GLU A 195 2.17 -21.88 -0.25
CA GLU A 195 2.59 -20.47 -0.31
C GLU A 195 1.49 -19.51 0.18
N LEU A 196 0.22 -19.82 -0.12
CA LEU A 196 -0.91 -19.04 0.36
C LEU A 196 -1.07 -19.14 1.88
N ASP A 197 -0.90 -20.34 2.45
CA ASP A 197 -0.94 -20.56 3.89
C ASP A 197 0.19 -19.79 4.59
N GLU A 198 1.43 -19.86 4.09
CA GLU A 198 2.57 -19.10 4.60
C GLU A 198 2.36 -17.59 4.51
N LEU A 199 1.78 -17.10 3.41
CA LEU A 199 1.42 -15.69 3.24
C LEU A 199 0.38 -15.25 4.27
N ASN A 200 -0.64 -16.08 4.51
CA ASN A 200 -1.70 -15.78 5.46
C ASN A 200 -1.17 -15.76 6.91
N GLU A 201 -0.28 -16.68 7.27
CA GLU A 201 0.43 -16.64 8.56
C GLU A 201 1.25 -15.35 8.72
N ASN A 202 2.00 -14.95 7.70
CA ASN A 202 2.77 -13.71 7.72
C ASN A 202 1.88 -12.47 7.84
N TYR A 203 0.74 -12.45 7.16
CA TYR A 203 -0.24 -11.38 7.27
C TYR A 203 -0.81 -11.27 8.69
N ASN A 204 -1.18 -12.40 9.30
CA ASN A 204 -1.63 -12.44 10.69
C ASN A 204 -0.56 -11.93 11.67
N ARG A 205 0.72 -12.28 11.44
CA ARG A 205 1.84 -11.75 12.24
C ARG A 205 2.00 -10.24 12.06
N CYS A 206 1.80 -9.70 10.86
CA CYS A 206 1.82 -8.26 10.64
C CYS A 206 0.70 -7.55 11.41
N ILE A 207 -0.53 -8.08 11.41
CA ILE A 207 -1.65 -7.52 12.18
C ILE A 207 -1.31 -7.47 13.67
N ILE A 208 -0.76 -8.55 14.23
CA ILE A 208 -0.37 -8.60 15.64
C ILE A 208 0.75 -7.57 15.93
N THR A 209 1.71 -7.45 15.02
CA THR A 209 2.81 -6.50 15.16
C THR A 209 2.31 -5.05 15.15
N GLU A 210 1.34 -4.73 14.30
CA GLU A 210 0.76 -3.38 14.25
C GLU A 210 -0.02 -3.06 15.53
N LYS A 211 -0.79 -4.02 16.07
CA LYS A 211 -1.45 -3.85 17.38
C LYS A 211 -0.44 -3.59 18.50
N LEU A 212 0.64 -4.37 18.56
CA LEU A 212 1.70 -4.14 19.55
C LEU A 212 2.38 -2.77 19.39
N ARG A 213 2.48 -2.26 18.15
CA ARG A 213 3.00 -0.92 17.87
C ARG A 213 2.06 0.17 18.40
N GLU A 214 0.76 0.01 18.17
CA GLU A 214 -0.27 0.92 18.69
C GLU A 214 -0.26 0.95 20.23
N ASP A 215 -0.22 -0.22 20.86
CA ASP A 215 -0.14 -0.36 22.32
C ASP A 215 1.13 0.34 22.86
N PHE A 216 2.28 0.12 22.22
CA PHE A 216 3.54 0.73 22.61
C PHE A 216 3.52 2.26 22.52
N GLU A 217 2.97 2.84 21.45
CA GLU A 217 2.87 4.29 21.33
C GLU A 217 1.87 4.88 22.34
N SER A 218 0.79 4.17 22.65
CA SER A 218 -0.13 4.55 23.74
C SER A 218 0.55 4.57 25.11
N ASP A 219 1.31 3.53 25.44
CA ASP A 219 2.06 3.42 26.69
C ASP A 219 3.13 4.51 26.81
N LYS A 220 3.82 4.81 25.71
CA LYS A 220 4.81 5.88 25.63
C LYS A 220 4.21 7.27 25.88
N ILE A 221 3.03 7.56 25.32
CA ILE A 221 2.29 8.81 25.60
C ILE A 221 1.95 8.87 27.09
N THR A 222 1.43 7.77 27.65
CA THR A 222 1.08 7.67 29.08
C THR A 222 2.29 7.90 29.97
N LEU A 223 3.45 7.35 29.61
CA LEU A 223 4.70 7.54 30.34
C LEU A 223 5.14 9.02 30.33
N GLU A 224 5.11 9.70 29.18
CA GLU A 224 5.50 11.11 29.10
C GLU A 224 4.53 12.02 29.86
N MET A 225 3.23 11.74 29.84
CA MET A 225 2.26 12.44 30.69
C MET A 225 2.58 12.25 32.17
N THR A 226 2.80 11.00 32.59
CA THR A 226 3.09 10.65 34.00
C THR A 226 4.39 11.31 34.48
N LYS A 227 5.43 11.29 33.65
CA LYS A 227 6.71 11.97 33.91
C LYS A 227 6.53 13.47 34.09
N THR A 228 5.73 14.11 33.23
CA THR A 228 5.42 15.55 33.32
C THR A 228 4.67 15.86 34.61
N GLU A 229 3.70 15.03 34.99
CA GLU A 229 2.95 15.18 36.23
C GLU A 229 3.83 15.03 37.47
N ILE A 230 4.70 14.01 37.51
CA ILE A 230 5.69 13.83 38.59
C ILE A 230 6.62 15.04 38.70
N TYR A 231 7.10 15.56 37.55
CA TYR A 231 7.95 16.74 37.52
C TYR A 231 7.24 17.98 38.10
N ASN A 232 5.98 18.20 37.72
CA ASN A 232 5.16 19.29 38.25
C ASN A 232 4.89 19.14 39.76
N MET A 233 4.62 17.91 40.23
CA MET A 233 4.45 17.63 41.65
C MET A 233 5.74 17.92 42.45
N LEU A 234 6.90 17.56 41.91
CA LEU A 234 8.20 17.84 42.52
C LEU A 234 8.48 19.34 42.60
N LEU A 235 8.23 20.09 41.52
CA LEU A 235 8.32 21.55 41.48
C LEU A 235 7.42 22.20 42.53
N ALA A 236 6.15 21.80 42.59
CA ALA A 236 5.20 22.33 43.57
C ALA A 236 5.63 22.03 45.02
N LYS A 237 6.23 20.87 45.28
CA LYS A 237 6.81 20.57 46.60
C LYS A 237 8.02 21.44 46.90
N LEU A 238 8.94 21.61 45.95
CA LEU A 238 10.13 22.44 46.10
C LEU A 238 9.76 23.90 46.42
N ASP A 239 8.81 24.47 45.68
CA ASP A 239 8.31 25.82 45.92
C ASP A 239 7.68 25.97 47.32
N LYS A 240 6.91 24.96 47.74
CA LYS A 240 6.24 24.99 49.04
C LYS A 240 7.21 24.83 50.21
N THR A 241 8.27 24.03 50.08
CA THR A 241 9.20 23.76 51.20
C THR A 241 10.39 24.71 51.19
N GLU A 242 11.15 24.77 50.11
CA GLU A 242 12.42 25.48 50.08
C GLU A 242 12.25 26.98 49.84
N VAL A 243 11.48 27.37 48.82
CA VAL A 243 11.28 28.80 48.52
C VAL A 243 10.55 29.50 49.67
N THR A 244 9.57 28.82 50.27
CA THR A 244 8.86 29.35 51.44
C THR A 244 9.77 29.47 52.67
N PHE A 245 10.67 28.50 52.89
CA PHE A 245 11.67 28.56 53.96
C PHE A 245 12.67 29.71 53.75
N ILE A 246 13.21 29.84 52.54
CA ILE A 246 14.12 30.92 52.15
C ILE A 246 13.45 32.28 52.35
N LYS A 247 12.20 32.44 51.88
CA LYS A 247 11.42 33.68 52.04
C LYS A 247 11.21 34.06 53.51
N ARG A 248 10.92 33.08 54.38
CA ARG A 248 10.83 33.32 55.83
C ARG A 248 12.16 33.79 56.40
N ARG A 249 13.26 33.11 56.07
CA ARG A 249 14.60 33.46 56.56
C ARG A 249 15.02 34.87 56.12
N PHE A 250 14.75 35.26 54.88
CA PHE A 250 15.00 36.63 54.40
C PHE A 250 14.16 37.67 55.13
N HIS A 251 12.86 37.41 55.36
CA HIS A 251 12.00 38.30 56.14
C HIS A 251 12.49 38.47 57.58
N GLU A 252 12.98 37.40 58.21
CA GLU A 252 13.55 37.43 59.57
C GLU A 252 14.78 38.35 59.62
N GLN A 253 15.69 38.21 58.65
CA GLN A 253 16.89 39.05 58.56
C GLN A 253 16.55 40.51 58.29
N LEU A 254 15.60 40.79 57.36
CA LEU A 254 15.12 42.15 57.09
C LEU A 254 14.52 42.81 58.34
N ARG A 255 13.68 42.09 59.09
CA ARG A 255 13.15 42.59 60.36
C ARG A 255 14.24 42.87 61.39
N LYS A 256 15.29 42.04 61.44
CA LYS A 256 16.42 42.26 62.35
C LYS A 256 17.18 43.53 61.97
N ILE A 257 17.48 43.71 60.69
CA ILE A 257 18.12 44.92 60.16
C ILE A 257 17.27 46.15 60.47
N ASP A 258 15.96 46.08 60.24
CA ASP A 258 15.05 47.21 60.48
C ASP A 258 14.97 47.57 61.98
N ARG A 259 14.98 46.58 62.87
CA ARG A 259 15.09 46.83 64.33
C ARG A 259 16.40 47.52 64.70
N GLU A 260 17.52 47.07 64.16
CA GLU A 260 18.83 47.69 64.42
C GLU A 260 18.89 49.10 63.81
N TRP A 261 18.34 49.30 62.62
CA TRP A 261 18.23 50.61 61.98
C TRP A 261 17.39 51.58 62.82
N ASN A 262 16.25 51.14 63.34
CA ASN A 262 15.41 51.93 64.23
C ASN A 262 16.12 52.28 65.55
N LYS A 263 16.93 51.37 66.11
CA LYS A 263 17.78 51.69 67.27
C LYS A 263 18.82 52.75 66.93
N VAL A 264 19.51 52.64 65.79
CA VAL A 264 20.49 53.62 65.33
C VAL A 264 19.84 54.99 65.11
N GLN A 265 18.65 55.03 64.49
CA GLN A 265 17.86 56.26 64.32
C GLN A 265 17.47 56.88 65.66
N ALA A 266 17.04 56.07 66.64
CA ALA A 266 16.72 56.55 67.98
C ALA A 266 17.97 57.12 68.69
N LEU A 267 19.14 56.48 68.53
CA LEU A 267 20.41 56.97 69.08
C LEU A 267 20.86 58.26 68.40
N LEU A 268 20.70 58.38 67.07
CA LEU A 268 20.97 59.60 66.32
C LEU A 268 20.06 60.76 66.77
N LYS A 269 18.76 60.51 66.96
CA LYS A 269 17.81 61.49 67.51
C LYS A 269 18.22 61.94 68.91
N ARG A 270 18.51 61.02 69.83
CA ARG A 270 19.01 61.34 71.17
C ARG A 270 20.31 62.15 71.13
N LYS A 271 21.26 61.81 70.25
CA LYS A 271 22.52 62.57 70.08
C LYS A 271 22.28 63.98 69.54
N SER A 272 21.28 64.16 68.66
CA SER A 272 20.86 65.47 68.17
C SER A 272 20.19 66.33 69.24
N GLU A 273 19.42 65.71 70.15
CA GLU A 273 18.80 66.36 71.31
C GLU A 273 19.84 66.75 72.37
N VAL A 274 20.82 65.89 72.64
CA VAL A 274 21.93 66.20 73.56
C VAL A 274 22.82 67.32 73.03
N LYS A 275 23.04 67.40 71.70
CA LYS A 275 23.74 68.54 71.08
C LYS A 275 22.99 69.87 71.21
N LYS A 276 21.65 69.86 71.27
CA LYS A 276 20.84 71.08 71.52
C LYS A 276 20.96 71.56 72.98
N ASN A 277 21.20 70.65 73.93
CA ASN A 277 21.34 70.98 75.36
C ASN A 277 22.75 71.46 75.77
N TYR A 278 23.77 71.32 74.91
CA TYR A 278 25.13 71.82 75.12
C TYR A 278 25.50 72.95 74.14
N CYS A 279 24.55 73.83 73.83
CA CYS A 279 24.84 75.11 73.18
C CYS A 279 24.83 76.20 74.26
N PRO A 280 25.96 76.84 74.62
CA PRO A 280 25.98 77.88 75.64
C PRO A 280 25.25 79.12 75.13
N ARG A 281 24.27 79.60 75.90
CA ARG A 281 23.70 80.94 75.78
C ARG A 281 24.80 81.99 75.99
N SER A 282 24.95 82.90 75.03
CA SER A 282 25.26 84.29 75.32
C SER A 282 24.32 85.22 74.52
N MET A 283 23.78 86.19 75.25
CA MET A 283 23.04 87.40 74.85
C MET A 283 23.72 88.13 73.65
N HIS A 284 23.05 88.92 72.79
CA HIS A 284 22.13 90.02 73.08
C HIS A 284 21.54 90.63 71.77
N LEU A 285 20.36 91.25 71.90
CA LEU A 285 19.86 92.50 71.28
C LEU A 285 19.41 92.56 69.79
N MET A 286 18.09 92.81 69.69
CA MET A 286 17.40 93.94 69.00
C MET A 286 17.02 93.89 67.52
N SER A 287 15.72 94.24 67.34
CA SER A 287 15.03 94.77 66.15
C SER A 287 14.86 93.80 64.97
N GLY A 288 13.71 93.69 64.31
CA GLY A 288 12.45 94.40 64.34
C GLY A 288 11.52 93.78 63.29
N THR A 289 10.24 94.16 63.37
CA THR A 289 9.23 94.12 62.29
C THR A 289 8.78 92.77 61.69
N ASN A 290 7.56 92.37 62.10
CA ASN A 290 6.56 91.59 61.36
C ASN A 290 6.22 92.17 59.96
N PRO A 291 5.33 91.56 59.15
CA PRO A 291 5.06 90.13 58.88
C PRO A 291 4.89 89.89 57.34
N LEU A 292 4.62 88.65 56.88
CA LEU A 292 3.60 88.31 55.85
C LEU A 292 3.79 86.89 55.24
N CYS A 293 2.73 86.09 55.40
CA CYS A 293 2.04 85.25 54.42
C CYS A 293 2.71 84.13 53.57
N ARG A 294 2.01 82.96 53.63
CA ARG A 294 1.69 81.97 52.56
C ARG A 294 2.87 81.15 52.01
N GLY A 295 2.74 79.89 51.61
CA GLY A 295 1.66 78.91 51.42
C GLY A 295 2.34 77.59 51.03
N ALA A 296 1.84 76.43 51.45
CA ALA A 296 1.10 75.49 50.59
C ALA A 296 1.77 75.18 49.23
N CYS A 297 2.46 74.03 49.17
CA CYS A 297 2.25 72.94 48.21
C CYS A 297 3.04 71.71 48.68
#